data_AF-A0A432HNS5-F1
#
_entry.id   AF-A0A432HNS5-F1
#
_cell.length_a   1.000
_cell.length_b   1.000
_cell.length_c   1.000
_cell.angle_alpha   90.00
_cell.angle_beta   90.00
_cell.angle_gamma   90.00
#
_symmetry.space_group_name_H-M   'P 1'
#
loop_
_entity.id
_entity.type
_entity.pdbx_description
1 polymer ?
#
loop_
_entity_poly.entity_id
_entity_poly.type
_entity_poly.pdbx_seq_one_letter_code
_entity_poly.pdbx_strand_id
1 'polypeptide(L)'
;NPNSVKTDSRGKRLGQSRGRAGVKAKVARVDTNRGMIYVDGLTISTADGKEEGVPIRPSNLVVTNLYDGDPLRIKRLMERSERGEIDE
;
A
#
# COMPACT_ATOMS: atom_id res chain seq x y z
N ASN A 1 -28.64 -10.73 -39.68
CA ASN A 1 -28.28 -11.77 -38.69
C ASN A 1 -27.75 -11.14 -37.40
N PRO A 2 -28.53 -11.14 -36.30
CA PRO A 2 -28.22 -10.39 -35.08
C PRO A 2 -27.21 -11.05 -34.12
N ASN A 3 -26.60 -12.18 -34.48
CA ASN A 3 -25.74 -12.96 -33.57
C ASN A 3 -24.23 -12.62 -33.59
N SER A 4 -23.84 -11.40 -34.00
CA SER A 4 -22.43 -11.01 -34.10
C SER A 4 -21.99 -9.88 -33.16
N VAL A 5 -22.68 -9.66 -32.04
CA VAL A 5 -22.18 -8.77 -30.98
C VAL A 5 -21.35 -9.61 -30.01
N LYS A 6 -20.05 -9.78 -30.32
CA LYS A 6 -19.10 -10.38 -29.38
C LYS A 6 -18.78 -9.33 -28.31
N THR A 7 -19.21 -9.56 -27.08
CA THR A 7 -18.78 -8.78 -25.91
C THR A 7 -17.27 -8.89 -25.76
N ASP A 8 -16.56 -7.77 -25.77
CA ASP A 8 -15.09 -7.63 -25.78
C ASP A 8 -14.37 -8.18 -24.52
N SER A 9 -15.12 -8.87 -23.65
CA SER A 9 -14.71 -9.35 -22.33
C SER A 9 -14.39 -10.84 -22.24
N ARG A 10 -14.66 -11.67 -23.27
CA ARG A 10 -14.49 -13.14 -23.18
C ARG A 10 -13.13 -13.69 -23.62
N GLY A 11 -12.05 -12.95 -23.48
CA GLY A 11 -10.73 -13.51 -23.81
C GLY A 11 -9.54 -12.58 -23.73
N LYS A 12 -9.76 -11.25 -23.68
CA LYS A 12 -8.65 -10.34 -23.36
C LYS A 12 -8.34 -10.46 -21.88
N ARG A 13 -7.14 -10.96 -21.58
CA ARG A 13 -6.46 -10.67 -20.32
C ARG A 13 -6.21 -9.17 -20.32
N LEU A 14 -7.19 -8.37 -19.90
CA LEU A 14 -6.94 -6.98 -19.57
C LEU A 14 -5.78 -7.04 -18.58
N GLY A 15 -4.65 -6.46 -18.94
CA GLY A 15 -3.50 -6.30 -18.07
C GLY A 15 -3.81 -5.32 -16.94
N GLN A 16 -4.92 -5.53 -16.22
CA GLN A 16 -5.23 -4.77 -15.02
C GLN A 16 -4.05 -4.95 -14.07
N SER A 17 -3.70 -3.84 -13.42
CA SER A 17 -2.72 -3.80 -12.35
C SER A 17 -2.98 -4.95 -11.38
N ARG A 18 -1.99 -5.83 -11.21
CA ARG A 18 -2.08 -6.94 -10.28
C ARG A 18 -2.12 -6.38 -8.85
N GLY A 19 -3.13 -6.74 -8.07
CA GLY A 19 -3.31 -6.27 -6.69
C GLY A 19 -4.03 -4.92 -6.57
N ARG A 20 -4.20 -4.44 -5.35
CA ARG A 20 -4.81 -3.13 -5.05
C ARG A 20 -3.76 -2.02 -5.18
N ALA A 21 -3.40 -1.68 -6.42
CA ALA A 21 -2.43 -0.62 -6.71
C ALA A 21 -3.12 0.76 -6.76
N GLY A 22 -2.40 1.82 -6.34
CA GLY A 22 -2.86 3.20 -6.44
C GLY A 22 -3.66 3.75 -5.24
N VAL A 23 -3.85 2.95 -4.18
CA VAL A 23 -4.50 3.42 -2.95
C VAL A 23 -3.54 4.28 -2.15
N LYS A 24 -3.92 5.54 -1.88
CA LYS A 24 -3.25 6.42 -0.92
C LYS A 24 -4.09 6.45 0.36
N ALA A 25 -3.54 5.97 1.45
CA ALA A 25 -4.23 5.89 2.72
C ALA A 25 -3.25 5.95 3.90
N LYS A 26 -3.80 6.15 5.10
CA LYS A 26 -3.04 6.19 6.34
C LYS A 26 -2.70 4.77 6.80
N VAL A 27 -1.55 4.64 7.47
CA VAL A 27 -1.17 3.40 8.14
C VAL A 27 -1.97 3.28 9.44
N ALA A 28 -2.76 2.20 9.55
CA ALA A 28 -3.60 1.92 10.70
C ALA A 28 -2.81 1.28 11.84
N ARG A 29 -1.98 0.28 11.50
CA ARG A 29 -1.23 -0.53 12.45
C ARG A 29 0.06 -1.06 11.85
N VAL A 30 1.10 -1.11 12.67
CA VAL A 30 2.38 -1.75 12.35
C VAL A 30 2.58 -2.93 13.31
N ASP A 31 2.78 -4.13 12.77
CA ASP A 31 3.14 -5.32 13.53
C ASP A 31 4.65 -5.58 13.34
N THR A 32 5.43 -5.23 14.35
CA THR A 32 6.90 -5.41 14.35
C THR A 32 7.33 -6.86 14.53
N ASN A 33 6.48 -7.73 15.08
CA ASN A 33 6.81 -9.14 15.28
C ASN A 33 6.74 -9.89 13.95
N ARG A 34 5.73 -9.57 13.13
CA ARG A 34 5.53 -10.18 11.80
C ARG A 34 6.14 -9.38 10.66
N GLY A 35 6.58 -8.15 10.92
CA GLY A 35 7.09 -7.23 9.89
C GLY A 35 6.01 -6.80 8.89
N MET A 36 4.75 -6.73 9.32
CA MET A 36 3.59 -6.45 8.48
C MET A 36 2.95 -5.11 8.83
N ILE A 37 2.37 -4.45 7.82
CA ILE A 37 1.67 -3.18 7.96
C ILE A 37 0.22 -3.34 7.51
N TYR A 38 -0.69 -2.69 8.23
CA TYR A 38 -2.11 -2.58 7.90
C TYR A 38 -2.42 -1.14 7.51
N VAL A 39 -3.09 -0.98 6.37
CA VAL A 39 -3.43 0.32 5.78
C VAL A 39 -4.94 0.48 5.77
N ASP A 40 -5.41 1.68 6.09
CA ASP A 40 -6.85 2.00 6.10
C ASP A 40 -7.45 1.85 4.69
N GLY A 41 -8.66 1.27 4.60
CA GLY A 41 -9.35 1.00 3.33
C GLY A 41 -8.84 -0.22 2.55
N LEU A 42 -7.81 -0.90 3.06
CA LEU A 42 -7.32 -2.18 2.55
C LEU A 42 -7.88 -3.31 3.40
N THR A 43 -9.17 -3.60 3.22
CA THR A 43 -9.89 -4.66 3.92
C THR A 43 -10.38 -5.76 2.98
N ILE A 44 -10.52 -6.97 3.53
CA ILE A 44 -11.19 -8.11 2.92
C ILE A 44 -12.41 -8.42 3.77
N SER A 45 -13.56 -8.62 3.13
CA SER A 45 -14.76 -9.13 3.77
C SER A 45 -14.66 -10.64 3.95
N THR A 46 -14.66 -11.10 5.20
CA THR A 46 -14.78 -12.52 5.54
C THR A 46 -16.22 -13.00 5.28
N ALA A 47 -16.43 -14.32 5.17
CA ALA A 47 -17.77 -14.91 4.96
C ALA A 47 -18.80 -14.47 6.03
N ASP A 48 -18.33 -14.15 7.23
CA ASP A 48 -19.13 -13.65 8.35
C ASP A 48 -19.45 -12.13 8.25
N GLY A 49 -19.11 -11.47 7.13
CA GLY A 49 -19.35 -10.05 6.89
C GLY A 49 -18.42 -9.09 7.65
N LYS A 50 -17.45 -9.61 8.40
CA LYS A 50 -16.44 -8.80 9.10
C LYS A 50 -15.38 -8.31 8.11
N GLU A 51 -14.97 -7.06 8.26
CA GLU A 51 -13.85 -6.50 7.52
C GLU A 51 -12.55 -6.69 8.28
N GLU A 52 -11.64 -7.45 7.69
CA GLU A 52 -10.30 -7.66 8.22
C GLU A 52 -9.26 -6.94 7.36
N GLY A 53 -8.31 -6.27 8.02
CA GLY A 53 -7.23 -5.56 7.35
C GLY A 53 -6.27 -6.51 6.64
N VAL A 54 -5.93 -6.19 5.40
CA VAL A 54 -4.97 -6.96 4.61
C VAL A 54 -3.55 -6.61 5.04
N PRO A 55 -2.72 -7.59 5.46
CA PRO A 55 -1.34 -7.33 5.78
C PRO A 55 -0.51 -7.09 4.51
N ILE A 56 0.32 -6.05 4.52
CA ILE A 56 1.21 -5.70 3.41
C ILE A 56 2.65 -5.62 3.91
N ARG A 57 3.59 -6.08 3.07
CA ARG A 57 5.02 -5.92 3.31
C ARG A 57 5.45 -4.47 3.11
N PRO A 58 6.24 -3.87 4.01
CA PRO A 58 6.70 -2.49 3.92
C PRO A 58 7.45 -2.15 2.64
N SER A 59 8.18 -3.12 2.06
CA SER A 59 8.93 -2.96 0.81
C SER A 59 8.07 -2.65 -0.42
N ASN A 60 6.76 -2.91 -0.33
CA ASN A 60 5.82 -2.72 -1.44
C ASN A 60 5.04 -1.40 -1.33
N LEU A 61 5.43 -0.52 -0.41
CA LEU A 61 4.80 0.78 -0.20
C LEU A 61 5.79 1.92 -0.47
N VAL A 62 5.23 3.08 -0.79
CA VAL A 62 5.96 4.34 -0.87
C VAL A 62 5.36 5.28 0.17
N VAL A 63 6.22 5.85 1.02
CA VAL A 63 5.80 6.85 2.01
C VAL A 63 5.64 8.18 1.29
N THR A 64 4.40 8.69 1.20
CA THR A 64 4.13 9.95 0.51
C THR A 64 4.22 11.16 1.42
N ASN A 65 3.78 11.03 2.68
CA ASN A 65 3.80 12.09 3.68
C ASN A 65 4.30 11.51 5.02
N LEU A 66 5.03 12.32 5.78
CA LEU A 66 5.49 12.00 7.12
C LEU A 66 4.60 12.70 8.17
N TYR A 67 4.68 12.21 9.41
CA TYR A 67 4.04 12.84 10.56
C TYR A 67 5.11 13.55 11.38
N ASP A 68 4.92 14.85 11.59
CA ASP A 68 5.95 15.74 12.15
C ASP A 68 5.79 16.01 13.66
N GLY A 69 4.87 15.29 14.33
CA GLY A 69 4.65 15.47 15.76
C GLY A 69 5.62 14.72 16.67
N ASP A 70 6.61 14.01 16.13
CA ASP A 70 7.64 13.29 16.90
C ASP A 70 9.02 13.94 16.72
N PRO A 71 9.48 14.76 17.68
CA PRO A 71 10.76 15.46 17.59
C PRO A 71 11.96 14.53 17.51
N LEU A 72 11.92 13.36 18.18
CA LEU A 72 13.04 12.41 18.18
C LEU A 72 13.20 11.77 16.80
N ARG A 73 12.09 11.50 16.12
CA ARG A 73 12.08 10.98 14.74
C ARG A 73 12.64 11.99 13.76
N ILE A 74 12.23 13.26 13.86
CA ILE A 74 12.70 14.32 12.95
C ILE A 74 14.21 14.52 13.11
N LYS A 75 14.70 14.62 14.35
CA LYS A 75 16.14 14.76 14.61
C LYS A 75 16.96 13.63 13.95
N ARG A 76 16.53 12.37 14.13
CA ARG A 76 17.21 11.21 13.50
C ARG A 76 17.13 11.21 11.97
N LEU A 77 16.06 11.72 11.39
CA LEU A 77 15.93 11.83 9.94
C LEU A 77 16.91 12.88 9.38
N MET A 78 17.04 14.03 10.06
CA MET A 78 17.97 15.09 9.68
C MET A 78 19.43 14.64 9.79
N GLU A 79 19.80 13.99 10.90
CA GLU A 79 21.14 13.41 11.06
C GLU A 79 21.48 12.40 9.96
N ARG A 80 20.48 11.61 9.52
CA ARG A 80 20.68 10.62 8.45
C ARG A 80 20.79 11.25 7.07
N SER A 81 20.06 12.35 6.79
CA SER A 81 20.19 13.05 5.51
C SER A 81 21.56 13.70 5.38
N GLU A 82 22.07 14.34 6.44
CA GLU A 82 23.40 14.95 6.44
C GLU A 82 24.49 13.92 6.16
N ARG A 83 24.38 12.71 6.72
CA ARG A 83 25.35 11.62 6.43
C ARG A 83 25.34 11.18 4.96
N GLY A 84 24.18 11.20 4.31
CA GLY A 84 24.07 10.80 2.90
C GLY A 84 24.69 11.79 1.93
N GLU A 85 24.72 13.08 2.27
CA GLU A 85 25.35 14.13 1.46
C GLU A 85 26.89 14.12 1.52
N ILE A 86 27.49 13.50 2.54
CA ILE A 86 28.95 13.44 2.74
C ILE A 86 29.59 12.31 1.93
N ASP A 87 28.80 11.30 1.54
CA ASP A 87 29.25 10.11 0.81
C ASP A 87 29.07 10.22 -0.73
N GLU A 88 28.64 11.39 -1.24
CA GLU A 88 28.61 11.76 -2.68
C GLU A 88 29.72 12.76 -3.04
#